data_AF-A0A5J4YT13-F1
#
_entry.id   AF-A0A5J4YT13-F1
#
_cell.length_a   1.000
_cell.length_b   1.000
_cell.length_c   1.000
_cell.angle_alpha   90.00
_cell.angle_beta   90.00
_cell.angle_gamma   90.00
#
_symmetry.space_group_name_H-M   'P 1'
#
loop_
_entity.id
_entity.type
_entity.pdbx_description
1 polymer ?
#
loop_
_entity_poly.entity_id
_entity_poly.type
_entity_poly.pdbx_seq_one_letter_code
_entity_poly.pdbx_strand_id
1 'polypeptide(L)'
;MMRRRGKWLEGFGLFWKNRRCNPSHSTGQGNRHRKMSRDVRDTSLALVTTLDVVDFDGTLVWTPGPEDGRNLYQSCTGVPFPWSGWWGRPESLRPPLVPSPAPRDMLNDELAQRLRASWKDPTHFSIVLTGRVEKLRADVERILTDLDMGFLCGEDRLFMKRGSDDVLRFKSNLLLSLVLGDVAALNLSGVKKLVLWDDRIDQVRGFDELLRPRLEARGIDVDFYHVSKETGCTPFPPRTDETPVGARSGSLGSSIER
;
A
#
# COMPACT_ATOMS: atom_id res chain seq x y z
N MET A 1 -4.49 46.98 1.89
CA MET A 1 -4.21 45.80 2.73
C MET A 1 -5.20 44.71 2.34
N MET A 2 -4.85 43.85 1.38
CA MET A 2 -5.75 42.90 0.73
C MET A 2 -5.03 41.57 0.49
N ARG A 3 -5.72 40.48 0.83
CA ARG A 3 -5.28 39.08 0.75
C ARG A 3 -4.89 38.68 -0.69
N ARG A 4 -3.79 37.94 -0.84
CA ARG A 4 -3.53 37.09 -2.02
C ARG A 4 -3.53 35.63 -1.57
N ARG A 5 -4.63 34.92 -1.85
CA ARG A 5 -4.70 33.46 -1.83
C ARG A 5 -4.15 32.95 -3.17
N GLY A 6 -3.16 32.06 -3.10
CA GLY A 6 -2.64 31.35 -4.26
C GLY A 6 -3.68 30.36 -4.80
N LYS A 7 -3.96 30.48 -6.10
CA LYS A 7 -4.50 29.41 -6.95
C LYS A 7 -3.55 28.22 -6.88
N TRP A 8 -4.02 26.98 -6.69
CA TRP A 8 -3.46 25.72 -7.22
C TRP A 8 -4.36 24.58 -6.73
N LEU A 9 -5.34 24.14 -7.55
CA LEU A 9 -6.06 22.85 -7.44
C LEU A 9 -6.86 22.63 -8.74
N GLU A 10 -6.21 22.72 -9.89
CA GLU A 10 -6.76 22.23 -11.18
C GLU A 10 -5.75 21.26 -11.75
N GLY A 11 -6.07 19.96 -11.71
CA GLY A 11 -5.16 18.95 -12.23
C GLY A 11 -5.46 17.49 -11.93
N PHE A 12 -6.60 17.12 -11.36
CA PHE A 12 -7.00 15.70 -11.29
C PHE A 12 -8.53 15.56 -11.41
N GLY A 13 -9.03 15.92 -12.59
CA GLY A 13 -10.30 15.40 -13.10
C GLY A 13 -10.00 14.51 -14.31
N LEU A 14 -10.84 13.48 -14.52
CA LEU A 14 -10.82 12.48 -15.61
C LEU A 14 -9.87 11.29 -15.33
N PHE A 15 -10.27 10.01 -15.37
CA PHE A 15 -11.23 9.37 -16.28
C PHE A 15 -11.60 7.94 -15.80
N TRP A 16 -12.64 7.76 -14.99
CA TRP A 16 -13.31 6.46 -14.85
C TRP A 16 -14.37 6.34 -15.96
N LYS A 17 -13.97 5.91 -17.16
CA LYS A 17 -14.93 5.47 -18.19
C LYS A 17 -14.93 3.94 -18.29
N ASN A 18 -16.08 3.40 -17.90
CA ASN A 18 -16.65 2.13 -18.34
C ASN A 18 -16.04 1.59 -19.65
N ARG A 19 -15.40 0.42 -19.60
CA ARG A 19 -15.37 -0.48 -20.76
C ARG A 19 -16.32 -1.63 -20.51
N ARG A 20 -17.49 -1.55 -21.16
CA ARG A 20 -18.34 -2.71 -21.41
C ARG A 20 -17.70 -3.48 -22.56
N CYS A 21 -17.25 -4.71 -22.31
CA CYS A 21 -17.10 -5.70 -23.37
C CYS A 21 -18.49 -6.29 -23.63
N ASN A 22 -18.96 -6.18 -24.87
CA ASN A 22 -20.23 -6.68 -25.34
C ASN A 22 -19.93 -7.85 -26.28
N PRO A 23 -20.33 -9.10 -25.98
CA PRO A 23 -20.58 -10.10 -27.01
C PRO A 23 -22.08 -10.10 -27.33
N SER A 24 -22.38 -9.92 -28.61
CA SER A 24 -23.73 -9.96 -29.16
C SER A 24 -24.35 -11.35 -29.07
N HIS A 25 -25.62 -11.35 -28.66
CA HIS A 25 -26.72 -12.28 -28.98
C HIS A 25 -26.67 -13.71 -28.43
N SER A 26 -27.45 -13.94 -27.37
CA SER A 26 -28.67 -14.77 -27.48
C SER A 26 -29.59 -14.55 -26.26
N THR A 27 -30.85 -14.84 -26.51
CA THR A 27 -32.08 -14.47 -25.82
C THR A 27 -32.31 -15.10 -24.44
N GLY A 28 -33.02 -14.37 -23.58
CA GLY A 28 -34.00 -14.97 -22.67
C GLY A 28 -33.70 -14.91 -21.17
N GLN A 29 -34.52 -14.11 -20.47
CA GLN A 29 -34.91 -14.23 -19.05
C GLN A 29 -33.84 -14.01 -17.96
N GLY A 30 -34.20 -13.17 -16.97
CA GLY A 30 -33.54 -13.17 -15.65
C GLY A 30 -32.95 -11.85 -15.14
N ASN A 31 -33.57 -10.68 -15.38
CA ASN A 31 -33.06 -9.42 -14.84
C ASN A 31 -33.68 -9.11 -13.46
N ARG A 32 -33.28 -9.85 -12.42
CA ARG A 32 -33.66 -9.56 -11.02
C ARG A 32 -32.58 -9.89 -9.96
N HIS A 33 -31.30 -9.96 -10.33
CA HIS A 33 -30.22 -10.32 -9.41
C HIS A 33 -29.01 -9.36 -9.32
N ARG A 34 -29.08 -8.16 -9.91
CA ARG A 34 -27.93 -7.22 -9.91
C ARG A 34 -28.01 -6.06 -8.92
N LYS A 35 -29.13 -5.90 -8.19
CA LYS A 35 -29.33 -4.80 -7.21
C LYS A 35 -28.83 -5.14 -5.80
N MET A 36 -28.69 -6.43 -5.46
CA MET A 36 -28.15 -6.88 -4.16
C MET A 36 -26.63 -6.66 -3.97
N SER A 37 -25.90 -6.16 -4.97
CA SER A 37 -24.43 -6.20 -4.96
C SER A 37 -23.72 -4.91 -4.52
N ARG A 38 -24.39 -3.76 -4.43
CA ARG A 38 -23.76 -2.50 -3.97
C ARG A 38 -24.21 -2.13 -2.57
N ASP A 39 -25.51 -2.15 -2.31
CA ASP A 39 -26.08 -1.75 -1.02
C ASP A 39 -25.52 -2.59 0.14
N VAL A 40 -25.35 -3.91 -0.05
CA VAL A 40 -24.76 -4.81 0.97
C VAL A 40 -23.29 -4.49 1.24
N ARG A 41 -22.52 -4.17 0.18
CA ARG A 41 -21.10 -3.77 0.31
C ARG A 41 -20.97 -2.42 1.01
N ASP A 42 -21.81 -1.47 0.65
CA ASP A 42 -21.83 -0.13 1.26
C ASP A 42 -22.19 -0.20 2.75
N THR A 43 -23.16 -1.05 3.13
CA THR A 43 -23.47 -1.31 4.55
C THR A 43 -22.35 -2.04 5.29
N SER A 44 -21.57 -2.91 4.63
CA SER A 44 -20.44 -3.59 5.27
C SER A 44 -19.25 -2.65 5.50
N LEU A 45 -19.00 -1.71 4.60
CA LEU A 45 -17.91 -0.74 4.75
C LEU A 45 -18.25 0.34 5.79
N ALA A 46 -19.52 0.62 6.02
CA ALA A 46 -19.95 1.53 7.08
C ALA A 46 -19.57 1.06 8.51
N LEU A 47 -19.32 -0.25 8.70
CA LEU A 47 -18.85 -0.81 9.97
C LEU A 47 -17.34 -0.72 10.15
N VAL A 48 -16.59 -0.44 9.07
CA VAL A 48 -15.12 -0.45 9.10
C VAL A 48 -14.60 0.74 9.92
N THR A 49 -13.92 0.41 11.00
CA THR A 49 -13.23 1.37 11.87
C THR A 49 -11.71 1.25 11.77
N THR A 50 -11.18 0.15 11.25
CA THR A 50 -9.73 -0.07 11.08
C THR A 50 -9.37 -0.43 9.64
N LEU A 51 -8.40 0.28 9.07
CA LEU A 51 -7.79 -0.02 7.78
C LEU A 51 -6.42 -0.65 8.00
N ASP A 52 -6.26 -1.90 7.59
CA ASP A 52 -4.99 -2.64 7.58
C ASP A 52 -4.33 -2.51 6.21
N VAL A 53 -3.13 -1.97 6.16
CA VAL A 53 -2.37 -1.72 4.93
C VAL A 53 -1.07 -2.51 4.96
N VAL A 54 -0.88 -3.40 4.01
CA VAL A 54 0.34 -4.23 3.95
C VAL A 54 1.07 -4.07 2.63
N ASP A 55 2.38 -3.83 2.65
CA ASP A 55 3.19 -3.96 1.43
C ASP A 55 3.33 -5.44 1.02
N PHE A 56 3.70 -5.70 -0.23
CA PHE A 56 3.80 -7.05 -0.76
C PHE A 56 5.22 -7.63 -0.60
N ASP A 57 6.19 -7.03 -1.29
CA ASP A 57 7.54 -7.56 -1.43
C ASP A 57 8.31 -7.34 -0.12
N GLY A 58 8.91 -8.38 0.45
CA GLY A 58 9.66 -8.26 1.70
C GLY A 58 8.79 -7.98 2.93
N THR A 59 7.46 -7.88 2.78
CA THR A 59 6.53 -7.60 3.90
C THR A 59 5.56 -8.75 4.12
N LEU A 60 4.58 -8.92 3.23
CA LEU A 60 3.66 -10.06 3.28
C LEU A 60 4.29 -11.31 2.65
N VAL A 61 5.04 -11.13 1.56
CA VAL A 61 5.70 -12.21 0.83
C VAL A 61 7.18 -11.92 0.67
N TRP A 62 8.01 -12.86 1.08
CA TRP A 62 9.46 -12.86 0.98
C TRP A 62 9.95 -13.12 -0.45
N THR A 63 9.56 -12.27 -1.38
CA THR A 63 10.06 -12.28 -2.76
C THR A 63 11.55 -11.90 -2.80
N PRO A 64 12.35 -12.47 -3.73
CA PRO A 64 13.74 -12.06 -3.90
C PRO A 64 13.88 -10.57 -4.24
N GLY A 65 14.83 -9.92 -3.59
CA GLY A 65 15.24 -8.55 -3.87
C GLY A 65 16.12 -8.47 -5.14
N PRO A 66 16.52 -7.25 -5.55
CA PRO A 66 17.34 -7.05 -6.73
C PRO A 66 18.76 -7.61 -6.61
N GLU A 67 19.30 -7.74 -5.39
CA GLU A 67 20.67 -8.20 -5.17
C GLU A 67 20.74 -9.73 -5.21
N ASP A 68 20.05 -10.38 -4.27
CA ASP A 68 19.91 -11.83 -4.16
C ASP A 68 19.21 -12.43 -5.39
N GLY A 69 18.15 -11.79 -5.87
CA GLY A 69 17.37 -12.31 -6.99
C GLY A 69 18.11 -12.32 -8.33
N ARG A 70 19.02 -11.36 -8.60
CA ARG A 70 19.84 -11.38 -9.82
C ARG A 70 20.83 -12.53 -9.82
N ASN A 71 21.45 -12.78 -8.66
CA ASN A 71 22.37 -13.90 -8.49
C ASN A 71 21.63 -15.23 -8.64
N LEU A 72 20.44 -15.35 -8.03
CA LEU A 72 19.57 -16.51 -8.17
C LEU A 72 19.12 -16.71 -9.62
N TYR A 73 18.81 -15.63 -10.34
CA TYR A 73 18.40 -15.72 -11.73
C TYR A 73 19.53 -16.30 -12.59
N GLN A 74 20.75 -15.80 -12.40
CA GLN A 74 21.91 -16.29 -13.13
C GLN A 74 22.24 -17.74 -12.80
N SER A 75 22.15 -18.14 -11.53
CA SER A 75 22.40 -19.53 -11.13
C SER A 75 21.36 -20.50 -11.71
N CYS A 76 20.08 -20.11 -11.75
CA CYS A 76 19.02 -20.97 -12.27
C CYS A 76 18.97 -21.02 -13.80
N THR A 77 19.31 -19.94 -14.50
CA THR A 77 19.13 -19.83 -15.95
C THR A 77 20.43 -19.94 -16.75
N GLY A 78 21.59 -19.80 -16.09
CA GLY A 78 22.90 -19.74 -16.74
C GLY A 78 23.22 -18.41 -17.43
N VAL A 79 22.33 -17.42 -17.39
CA VAL A 79 22.51 -16.11 -18.03
C VAL A 79 22.26 -14.96 -17.05
N PRO A 80 23.00 -13.84 -17.16
CA PRO A 80 22.77 -12.69 -16.28
C PRO A 80 21.37 -12.10 -16.48
N PHE A 81 20.83 -11.48 -15.43
CA PHE A 81 19.53 -10.83 -15.49
C PHE A 81 19.54 -9.71 -16.55
N PRO A 82 18.66 -9.75 -17.57
CA PRO A 82 18.83 -8.95 -18.78
C PRO A 82 18.41 -7.48 -18.62
N TRP A 83 17.81 -7.11 -17.49
CA TRP A 83 17.21 -5.78 -17.29
C TRP A 83 17.93 -4.95 -16.23
N SER A 84 17.98 -3.63 -16.44
CA SER A 84 18.46 -2.69 -15.42
C SER A 84 17.50 -2.59 -14.23
N GLY A 85 16.18 -2.58 -14.47
CA GLY A 85 15.16 -2.51 -13.42
C GLY A 85 14.71 -3.88 -12.92
N TRP A 86 14.40 -3.99 -11.63
CA TRP A 86 13.92 -5.21 -10.97
C TRP A 86 12.39 -5.21 -10.79
N TRP A 87 11.88 -4.25 -10.03
CA TRP A 87 10.49 -4.21 -9.54
C TRP A 87 9.40 -4.17 -10.64
N GLY A 88 9.77 -3.79 -11.86
CA GLY A 88 8.87 -3.71 -13.03
C GLY A 88 8.95 -4.90 -13.98
N ARG A 89 9.63 -5.98 -13.61
CA ARG A 89 9.94 -7.11 -14.50
C ARG A 89 9.24 -8.40 -14.05
N PRO A 90 8.50 -9.09 -14.93
CA PRO A 90 7.79 -10.32 -14.57
C PRO A 90 8.72 -11.44 -14.10
N GLU A 91 9.95 -11.48 -14.61
CA GLU A 91 10.97 -12.47 -14.23
C GLU A 91 11.22 -12.48 -12.72
N SER A 92 11.14 -11.32 -12.07
CA SER A 92 11.30 -11.20 -10.61
C SER A 92 10.15 -11.79 -9.78
N LEU A 93 9.03 -12.19 -10.41
CA LEU A 93 7.84 -12.77 -9.77
C LEU A 93 7.42 -14.10 -10.41
N ARG A 94 8.25 -14.69 -11.27
CA ARG A 94 7.95 -15.93 -12.01
C ARG A 94 9.02 -16.98 -11.79
N PRO A 95 8.73 -18.26 -12.13
CA PRO A 95 9.76 -19.28 -12.13
C PRO A 95 10.95 -18.88 -13.01
N PRO A 96 12.18 -19.20 -12.62
CA PRO A 96 12.55 -20.00 -11.44
C PRO A 96 12.62 -19.21 -10.12
N LEU A 97 12.60 -17.87 -10.16
CA LEU A 97 12.80 -17.03 -8.97
C LEU A 97 11.67 -17.14 -7.94
N VAL A 98 10.44 -17.18 -8.43
CA VAL A 98 9.25 -17.44 -7.61
C VAL A 98 8.53 -18.62 -8.23
N PRO A 99 8.64 -19.82 -7.63
CA PRO A 99 7.97 -21.02 -8.15
C PRO A 99 6.45 -20.85 -8.31
N SER A 100 5.85 -21.75 -9.08
CA SER A 100 4.40 -21.86 -9.27
C SER A 100 4.00 -23.33 -9.05
N PRO A 101 3.32 -23.66 -7.94
CA PRO A 101 2.85 -22.75 -6.90
C PRO A 101 4.00 -22.10 -6.11
N ALA A 102 3.77 -20.89 -5.60
CA ALA A 102 4.69 -20.24 -4.68
C ALA A 102 4.83 -21.08 -3.39
N PRO A 103 6.05 -21.36 -2.91
CA PRO A 103 6.26 -22.20 -1.73
C PRO A 103 5.84 -21.47 -0.44
N ARG A 104 5.32 -22.25 0.51
CA ARG A 104 4.67 -21.73 1.72
C ARG A 104 5.59 -20.89 2.60
N ASP A 105 6.88 -21.17 2.60
CA ASP A 105 7.93 -20.46 3.35
C ASP A 105 8.21 -19.04 2.82
N MET A 106 7.72 -18.68 1.63
CA MET A 106 7.72 -17.30 1.16
C MET A 106 6.70 -16.42 1.88
N LEU A 107 5.70 -16.96 2.56
CA LEU A 107 4.70 -16.14 3.25
C LEU A 107 5.20 -15.74 4.65
N ASN A 108 5.00 -14.48 5.01
CA ASN A 108 5.16 -14.02 6.39
C ASN A 108 4.01 -14.54 7.25
N ASP A 109 4.26 -15.60 8.02
CA ASP A 109 3.25 -16.30 8.83
C ASP A 109 2.58 -15.44 9.87
N GLU A 110 3.36 -14.63 10.58
CA GLU A 110 2.85 -13.75 11.62
C GLU A 110 1.83 -12.76 11.02
N LEU A 111 2.21 -12.11 9.92
CA LEU A 111 1.37 -11.11 9.27
C LEU A 111 0.17 -11.74 8.56
N ALA A 112 0.34 -12.89 7.93
CA ALA A 112 -0.75 -13.63 7.30
C ALA A 112 -1.82 -14.06 8.33
N GLN A 113 -1.42 -14.47 9.54
CA GLN A 113 -2.35 -14.79 10.61
C GLN A 113 -3.16 -13.57 11.05
N ARG A 114 -2.50 -12.41 11.23
CA ARG A 114 -3.17 -11.14 11.56
C ARG A 114 -4.20 -10.76 10.49
N LEU A 115 -3.81 -10.77 9.22
CA LEU A 115 -4.70 -10.39 8.11
C LEU A 115 -5.88 -11.36 7.94
N ARG A 116 -5.69 -12.66 8.19
CA ARG A 116 -6.80 -13.63 8.20
C ARG A 116 -7.77 -13.41 9.36
N ALA A 117 -7.30 -12.91 10.50
CA ALA A 117 -8.17 -12.50 11.60
C ALA A 117 -8.94 -11.23 11.22
N SER A 118 -8.25 -10.20 10.71
CA SER A 118 -8.86 -8.97 10.20
C SER A 118 -9.93 -9.25 9.13
N TRP A 119 -9.68 -10.18 8.21
CA TRP A 119 -10.64 -10.55 7.17
C TRP A 119 -11.97 -11.10 7.71
N LYS A 120 -11.96 -11.72 8.89
CA LYS A 120 -13.16 -12.25 9.55
C LYS A 120 -13.87 -11.21 10.40
N ASP A 121 -13.25 -10.06 10.66
CA ASP A 121 -13.80 -8.99 11.47
C ASP A 121 -14.42 -7.90 10.57
N PRO A 122 -15.74 -7.67 10.64
CA PRO A 122 -16.41 -6.67 9.82
C PRO A 122 -15.99 -5.22 10.15
N THR A 123 -15.31 -4.99 11.27
CA THR A 123 -14.76 -3.67 11.64
C THR A 123 -13.38 -3.40 11.03
N HIS A 124 -12.78 -4.40 10.41
CA HIS A 124 -11.50 -4.32 9.72
C HIS A 124 -11.68 -4.36 8.20
N PHE A 125 -10.81 -3.65 7.51
CA PHE A 125 -10.65 -3.78 6.07
C PHE A 125 -9.18 -3.84 5.72
N SER A 126 -8.75 -4.95 5.12
CA SER A 126 -7.34 -5.16 4.77
C SER A 126 -7.08 -4.98 3.27
N ILE A 127 -6.00 -4.27 2.94
CA ILE A 127 -5.52 -4.03 1.58
C ILE A 127 -4.03 -4.35 1.45
N VAL A 128 -3.63 -4.81 0.26
CA VAL A 128 -2.24 -4.84 -0.18
C VAL A 128 -1.95 -3.57 -0.98
N LEU A 129 -0.90 -2.85 -0.58
CA LEU A 129 -0.45 -1.63 -1.25
C LEU A 129 1.02 -1.76 -1.63
N THR A 130 1.28 -2.13 -2.89
CA THR A 130 2.62 -2.45 -3.38
C THR A 130 3.16 -1.43 -4.37
N GLY A 131 4.48 -1.25 -4.36
CA GLY A 131 5.22 -0.51 -5.39
C GLY A 131 5.33 -1.23 -6.73
N ARG A 132 4.92 -2.51 -6.83
CA ARG A 132 4.84 -3.25 -8.10
C ARG A 132 3.91 -2.54 -9.07
N VAL A 133 4.29 -2.54 -10.33
CA VAL A 133 3.51 -1.89 -11.40
C VAL A 133 2.30 -2.74 -11.79
N GLU A 134 1.19 -2.08 -12.09
CA GLU A 134 -0.11 -2.71 -12.41
C GLU A 134 -0.06 -3.85 -13.44
N LYS A 135 0.84 -3.78 -14.44
CA LYS A 135 1.01 -4.84 -15.44
C LYS A 135 1.43 -6.21 -14.85
N LEU A 136 1.91 -6.23 -13.60
CA LEU A 136 2.30 -7.43 -12.87
C LEU A 136 1.17 -7.95 -11.95
N ARG A 137 -0.04 -7.38 -12.02
CA ARG A 137 -1.18 -7.80 -11.16
C ARG A 137 -1.41 -9.30 -11.17
N ALA A 138 -1.47 -9.90 -12.37
CA ALA A 138 -1.71 -11.34 -12.49
C ALA A 138 -0.63 -12.17 -11.79
N ASP A 139 0.63 -11.70 -11.77
CA ASP A 139 1.73 -12.38 -11.09
C ASP A 139 1.61 -12.26 -9.56
N VAL A 140 1.24 -11.08 -9.06
CA VAL A 140 1.00 -10.86 -7.62
C VAL A 140 -0.23 -11.63 -7.13
N GLU A 141 -1.34 -11.59 -7.86
CA GLU A 141 -2.57 -12.31 -7.51
C GLU A 141 -2.38 -13.83 -7.56
N ARG A 142 -1.59 -14.34 -8.51
CA ARG A 142 -1.17 -15.75 -8.52
C ARG A 142 -0.45 -16.11 -7.23
N ILE A 143 0.57 -15.35 -6.84
CA ILE A 143 1.36 -15.63 -5.63
C ILE A 143 0.48 -15.56 -4.38
N LEU A 144 -0.39 -14.55 -4.26
CA LEU A 144 -1.34 -14.46 -3.15
C LEU A 144 -2.30 -15.65 -3.12
N THR A 145 -2.74 -16.14 -4.28
CA THR A 145 -3.62 -17.31 -4.37
C THR A 145 -2.89 -18.59 -3.98
N ASP A 146 -1.68 -18.80 -4.49
CA ASP A 146 -0.82 -19.95 -4.17
C ASP A 146 -0.53 -20.05 -2.65
N LEU A 147 -0.55 -18.92 -1.94
CA LEU A 147 -0.25 -18.80 -0.50
C LEU A 147 -1.50 -18.69 0.39
N ASP A 148 -2.69 -19.03 -0.11
CA ASP A 148 -3.98 -18.92 0.61
C ASP A 148 -4.27 -17.51 1.16
N MET A 149 -3.89 -16.49 0.40
CA MET A 149 -4.12 -15.06 0.65
C MET A 149 -4.97 -14.40 -0.45
N GLY A 150 -5.64 -15.19 -1.29
CA GLY A 150 -6.44 -14.71 -2.43
C GLY A 150 -7.60 -13.77 -2.07
N PHE A 151 -8.01 -13.69 -0.80
CA PHE A 151 -8.99 -12.72 -0.31
C PHE A 151 -8.48 -11.27 -0.38
N LEU A 152 -7.18 -11.06 -0.59
CA LEU A 152 -6.56 -9.75 -0.80
C LEU A 152 -6.45 -9.37 -2.29
N CYS A 153 -6.83 -10.26 -3.21
CA CYS A 153 -6.85 -9.98 -4.64
C CYS A 153 -8.01 -9.04 -5.03
N GLY A 154 -7.99 -8.51 -6.25
CA GLY A 154 -9.05 -7.64 -6.77
C GLY A 154 -8.73 -6.15 -6.68
N GLU A 155 -9.50 -5.35 -7.41
CA GLU A 155 -9.26 -3.90 -7.56
C GLU A 155 -9.56 -3.08 -6.29
N ASP A 156 -10.31 -3.65 -5.36
CA ASP A 156 -10.69 -3.04 -4.08
C ASP A 156 -9.75 -3.40 -2.92
N ARG A 157 -8.85 -4.36 -3.11
CA ARG A 157 -7.92 -4.84 -2.07
C ARG A 157 -6.47 -4.86 -2.49
N LEU A 158 -6.16 -5.04 -3.76
CA LEU A 158 -4.79 -4.98 -4.28
C LEU A 158 -4.59 -3.69 -5.08
N PHE A 159 -3.85 -2.76 -4.48
CA PHE A 159 -3.47 -1.49 -5.07
C PHE A 159 -2.01 -1.52 -5.51
N MET A 160 -1.79 -1.18 -6.78
CA MET A 160 -0.49 -1.27 -7.44
C MET A 160 -0.13 0.05 -8.08
N LYS A 161 1.18 0.30 -8.22
CA LYS A 161 1.69 1.52 -8.83
C LYS A 161 1.26 1.63 -10.30
N ARG A 162 0.75 2.79 -10.68
CA ARG A 162 0.46 3.18 -12.07
C ARG A 162 1.37 4.33 -12.47
N GLY A 163 2.06 4.20 -13.60
CA GLY A 163 2.97 5.24 -14.10
C GLY A 163 4.31 5.30 -13.36
N SER A 164 4.96 6.47 -13.44
CA SER A 164 6.34 6.69 -12.99
C SER A 164 6.47 7.35 -11.61
N ASP A 165 5.37 7.60 -10.91
CA ASP A 165 5.39 8.32 -9.62
C ASP A 165 6.30 7.66 -8.60
N ASP A 166 6.93 8.47 -7.74
CA ASP A 166 7.66 7.95 -6.59
C ASP A 166 6.74 7.06 -5.72
N VAL A 167 7.28 5.94 -5.20
CA VAL A 167 6.49 4.93 -4.50
C VAL A 167 5.87 5.51 -3.23
N LEU A 168 6.62 6.29 -2.45
CA LEU A 168 6.12 6.88 -1.22
C LEU A 168 5.01 7.89 -1.52
N ARG A 169 5.19 8.73 -2.55
CA ARG A 169 4.15 9.68 -2.99
C ARG A 169 2.88 8.95 -3.45
N PHE A 170 3.02 7.94 -4.30
CA PHE A 170 1.89 7.12 -4.78
C PHE A 170 1.11 6.53 -3.60
N LYS A 171 1.80 5.84 -2.69
CA LYS A 171 1.17 5.19 -1.53
C LYS A 171 0.49 6.21 -0.61
N SER A 172 1.20 7.29 -0.26
CA SER A 172 0.66 8.33 0.64
C SER A 172 -0.58 9.00 0.07
N ASN A 173 -0.58 9.34 -1.22
CA ASN A 173 -1.74 9.96 -1.86
C ASN A 173 -2.93 9.01 -1.90
N LEU A 174 -2.71 7.73 -2.22
CA LEU A 174 -3.79 6.74 -2.22
C LEU A 174 -4.39 6.58 -0.82
N LEU A 175 -3.55 6.44 0.21
CA LEU A 175 -4.03 6.25 1.58
C LEU A 175 -4.83 7.46 2.09
N LEU A 176 -4.33 8.67 1.84
CA LEU A 176 -5.10 9.89 2.12
C LEU A 176 -6.43 9.87 1.37
N SER A 177 -6.44 9.48 0.10
CA SER A 177 -7.65 9.49 -0.72
C SER A 177 -8.70 8.44 -0.27
N LEU A 178 -8.25 7.29 0.23
CA LEU A 178 -9.10 6.21 0.75
C LEU A 178 -9.72 6.60 2.09
N VAL A 179 -8.91 7.11 3.02
CA VAL A 179 -9.33 7.41 4.39
C VAL A 179 -10.11 8.74 4.45
N LEU A 180 -9.74 9.71 3.62
CA LEU A 180 -10.36 11.04 3.62
C LEU A 180 -11.57 11.16 2.68
N GLY A 181 -11.89 10.10 1.93
CA GLY A 181 -13.10 10.02 1.13
C GLY A 181 -13.03 10.72 -0.23
N ASP A 182 -11.84 11.05 -0.73
CA ASP A 182 -11.68 11.67 -2.06
C ASP A 182 -11.81 10.63 -3.20
N VAL A 183 -11.79 9.33 -2.90
CA VAL A 183 -12.03 8.24 -3.86
C VAL A 183 -13.40 7.61 -3.61
N ALA A 184 -14.34 7.87 -4.52
CA ALA A 184 -15.73 7.43 -4.46
C ALA A 184 -15.96 5.90 -4.50
N ALA A 185 -14.90 5.08 -4.69
CA ALA A 185 -15.03 3.64 -4.84
C ALA A 185 -15.07 2.86 -3.50
N LEU A 186 -14.41 3.39 -2.46
CA LEU A 186 -14.38 2.83 -1.12
C LEU A 186 -14.62 3.97 -0.11
N ASN A 187 -15.84 4.08 0.40
CA ASN A 187 -16.16 5.09 1.41
C ASN A 187 -15.70 4.61 2.78
N LEU A 188 -14.40 4.78 3.08
CA LEU A 188 -13.81 4.42 4.37
C LEU A 188 -13.75 5.60 5.36
N SER A 189 -14.68 6.55 5.23
CA SER A 189 -14.75 7.73 6.11
C SER A 189 -15.02 7.41 7.58
N GLY A 190 -15.50 6.19 7.88
CA GLY A 190 -15.68 5.68 9.24
C GLY A 190 -14.39 5.26 9.95
N VAL A 191 -13.27 5.15 9.23
CA VAL A 191 -11.99 4.69 9.78
C VAL A 191 -11.52 5.60 10.90
N LYS A 192 -11.19 4.98 12.04
CA LYS A 192 -10.62 5.59 13.24
C LYS A 192 -9.19 5.14 13.50
N LYS A 193 -8.74 4.08 12.84
CA LYS A 193 -7.39 3.55 13.00
C LYS A 193 -6.83 3.10 11.65
N LEU A 194 -5.59 3.49 11.37
CA LEU A 194 -4.80 2.98 10.27
C LEU A 194 -3.64 2.16 10.83
N VAL A 195 -3.46 0.94 10.34
CA VAL A 195 -2.32 0.09 10.66
C VAL A 195 -1.55 -0.20 9.38
N LEU A 196 -0.24 0.07 9.35
CA LEU A 196 0.57 -0.13 8.16
C LEU A 196 1.85 -0.92 8.46
N TRP A 197 2.10 -1.92 7.62
CA TRP A 197 3.31 -2.75 7.60
C TRP A 197 4.07 -2.54 6.30
N ASP A 198 5.36 -2.19 6.39
CA ASP A 198 6.30 -2.09 5.25
C ASP A 198 7.69 -2.55 5.71
N ASP A 199 8.44 -3.18 4.82
CA ASP A 199 9.79 -3.70 5.08
C ASP A 199 10.87 -2.62 4.98
N ARG A 200 10.56 -1.50 4.33
CA ARG A 200 11.53 -0.42 4.17
C ARG A 200 11.35 0.62 5.25
N ILE A 201 12.28 0.63 6.20
CA ILE A 201 12.28 1.59 7.30
C ILE A 201 12.16 3.05 6.83
N ASP A 202 12.75 3.41 5.68
CA ASP A 202 12.64 4.77 5.14
C ASP A 202 11.25 5.08 4.56
N GLN A 203 10.51 4.08 4.06
CA GLN A 203 9.09 4.27 3.72
C GLN A 203 8.25 4.42 4.98
N VAL A 204 8.48 3.61 6.01
CA VAL A 204 7.80 3.72 7.29
C VAL A 204 8.00 5.12 7.89
N ARG A 205 9.25 5.61 7.91
CA ARG A 205 9.57 7.01 8.30
C ARG A 205 8.85 8.03 7.43
N GLY A 206 8.86 7.85 6.11
CA GLY A 206 8.15 8.74 5.19
C GLY A 206 6.63 8.80 5.45
N PHE A 207 6.01 7.67 5.79
CA PHE A 207 4.60 7.63 6.20
C PHE A 207 4.37 8.33 7.54
N ASP A 208 5.26 8.13 8.50
CA ASP A 208 5.25 8.86 9.78
C ASP A 208 5.27 10.37 9.56
N GLU A 209 6.15 10.87 8.71
CA GLU A 209 6.28 12.29 8.44
C GLU A 209 5.10 12.88 7.66
N LEU A 210 4.56 12.14 6.70
CA LEU A 210 3.55 12.66 5.76
C LEU A 210 2.11 12.40 6.20
N LEU A 211 1.83 11.21 6.77
CA LEU A 211 0.48 10.75 7.06
C LEU A 211 0.08 11.00 8.50
N ARG A 212 0.93 10.66 9.49
CA ARG A 212 0.56 10.73 10.91
C ARG A 212 -0.04 12.09 11.29
N PRO A 213 0.61 13.25 11.05
CA PRO A 213 0.06 14.54 11.45
C PRO A 213 -1.29 14.86 10.78
N ARG A 214 -1.52 14.37 9.56
CA ARG A 214 -2.74 14.65 8.78
C ARG A 214 -3.92 13.76 9.19
N LEU A 215 -3.62 12.56 9.68
CA LEU A 215 -4.60 11.58 10.14
C LEU A 215 -4.97 11.85 11.60
N GLU A 216 -3.98 12.06 12.47
CA GLU A 216 -4.22 12.39 13.88
C GLU A 216 -4.95 13.72 14.06
N ALA A 217 -4.69 14.73 13.22
CA ALA A 217 -5.46 15.99 13.19
C ALA A 217 -6.96 15.78 12.87
N ARG A 218 -7.35 14.59 12.41
CA ARG A 218 -8.74 14.19 12.17
C ARG A 218 -9.25 13.13 13.16
N GLY A 219 -8.49 12.85 14.22
CA GLY A 219 -8.84 11.84 15.21
C GLY A 219 -8.74 10.41 14.67
N ILE A 220 -7.77 10.15 13.79
CA ILE A 220 -7.46 8.82 13.28
C ILE A 220 -6.12 8.38 13.88
N ASP A 221 -6.15 7.31 14.65
CA ASP A 221 -4.97 6.70 15.25
C ASP A 221 -4.15 5.99 14.18
N VAL A 222 -2.83 5.98 14.35
CA VAL A 222 -1.90 5.44 13.35
C VAL A 222 -0.84 4.57 13.99
N ASP A 223 -0.84 3.29 13.64
CA ASP A 223 0.19 2.34 14.02
C ASP A 223 1.02 1.97 12.80
N PHE A 224 2.33 2.20 12.88
CA PHE A 224 3.27 1.84 11.84
C PHE A 224 4.17 0.72 12.32
N TYR A 225 4.49 -0.21 11.42
CA TYR A 225 5.33 -1.36 11.71
C TYR A 225 6.40 -1.50 10.63
N HIS A 226 7.63 -1.69 11.08
CA HIS A 226 8.72 -2.16 10.23
C HIS A 226 8.76 -3.69 10.27
N VAL A 227 8.79 -4.30 9.09
CA VAL A 227 8.79 -5.76 8.94
C VAL A 227 10.15 -6.24 8.45
N SER A 228 10.72 -7.25 9.11
CA SER A 228 11.91 -7.94 8.61
C SER A 228 11.81 -9.44 8.87
N LYS A 229 12.64 -10.24 8.19
CA LYS A 229 12.72 -11.69 8.45
C LYS A 229 13.31 -11.97 9.82
N GLU A 230 14.23 -11.13 10.26
CA GLU A 230 15.03 -11.32 11.46
C GLU A 230 14.27 -10.94 12.72
N THR A 231 13.45 -9.88 12.65
CA THR A 231 12.78 -9.29 13.81
C THR A 231 11.25 -9.39 13.76
N GLY A 232 10.68 -9.92 12.68
CA GLY A 232 9.22 -9.98 12.49
C GLY A 232 8.59 -8.59 12.37
N CYS A 233 7.35 -8.44 12.85
CA CYS A 233 6.64 -7.17 12.84
C CYS A 233 6.98 -6.30 14.06
N THR A 234 7.87 -5.33 13.89
CA THR A 234 8.29 -4.40 14.96
C THR A 234 7.53 -3.07 14.90
N PRO A 235 6.89 -2.62 15.99
CA PRO A 235 6.26 -1.30 16.02
C PRO A 235 7.29 -0.20 15.76
N PHE A 236 6.96 0.72 14.85
CA PHE A 236 7.71 1.94 14.63
C PHE A 236 7.29 2.97 15.68
N PRO A 237 8.21 3.45 16.53
CA PRO A 237 7.86 4.32 17.64
C PRO A 237 7.25 5.62 17.11
N PRO A 238 6.19 6.15 17.75
CA PRO A 238 5.71 7.48 17.42
C PRO A 238 6.81 8.51 17.69
N ARG A 239 6.81 9.61 16.93
CA ARG A 239 7.67 10.76 17.23
C ARG A 239 7.40 11.21 18.66
N THR A 240 8.36 11.02 19.55
CA THR A 240 8.38 11.74 20.82
C THR A 240 8.65 13.20 20.48
N ASP A 241 7.74 14.09 20.85
CA ASP A 241 7.83 15.55 20.66
C ASP A 241 9.03 16.15 21.42
N GLU A 242 10.27 15.87 21.02
CA GLU A 242 11.46 16.47 21.62
C GLU A 242 12.58 16.64 20.56
N THR A 243 12.52 17.72 19.78
CA THR A 243 13.42 18.87 19.96
C THR A 243 12.99 20.00 19.01
N PRO A 244 12.76 21.23 19.49
CA PRO A 244 12.58 22.37 18.61
C PRO A 244 13.86 22.55 17.78
N VAL A 245 13.73 22.44 16.45
CA VAL A 245 14.79 22.83 15.53
C VAL A 245 14.99 24.34 15.64
N GLY A 246 16.01 24.74 16.39
CA GLY A 246 16.70 26.02 16.22
C GLY A 246 16.07 27.23 16.90
N ALA A 247 16.14 27.29 18.23
CA ALA A 247 16.37 28.60 18.88
C ALA A 247 17.84 28.98 18.61
N ARG A 248 18.09 29.69 17.50
CA ARG A 248 19.35 30.45 17.34
C ARG A 248 19.33 31.57 18.38
N SER A 249 19.85 31.31 19.58
CA SER A 249 20.26 32.37 20.49
C SER A 249 21.49 33.04 19.87
N GLY A 250 21.28 34.20 19.26
CA GLY A 250 22.35 35.14 19.00
C GLY A 250 23.00 35.50 20.33
N SER A 251 24.29 35.24 20.43
CA SER A 251 25.17 35.88 21.40
C SER A 251 26.21 36.62 20.59
N LEU A 252 25.89 37.89 20.31
CA LEU A 252 26.87 38.94 20.11
C LEU A 252 27.63 39.10 21.43
N GLY A 253 28.92 38.76 21.42
CA GLY A 253 29.84 39.00 22.53
C GLY A 253 31.10 39.67 22.00
N SER A 254 31.02 40.99 21.84
CA SER A 254 32.16 41.89 21.67
C SER A 254 32.76 42.25 23.03
N SER A 255 34.06 42.04 23.21
CA SER A 255 34.98 42.73 24.15
C SER A 255 36.41 42.32 23.71
N ILE A 256 37.29 43.16 23.16
CA ILE A 256 37.99 44.36 23.67
C ILE A 256 38.77 44.10 24.98
N GLU A 257 40.07 44.46 24.92
CA GLU A 257 41.15 44.47 25.94
C GLU A 257 41.80 43.10 26.25
N ARG A 258 43.12 42.90 26.22
CA ARG A 258 44.31 43.78 26.18
C ARG A 258 45.49 43.03 25.58
#